data_AF-R2TKT8-F1
#
_entry.id   AF-R2TKT8-F1
#
_cell.length_a   1.000
_cell.length_b   1.000
_cell.length_c   1.000
_cell.angle_alpha   90.00
_cell.angle_beta   90.00
_cell.angle_gamma   90.00
#
_symmetry.space_group_name_H-M   'P 1'
#
loop_
_entity.id
_entity.type
_entity.pdbx_description
1 polymer ?
#
loop_
_entity_poly.entity_id
_entity_poly.type
_entity_poly.pdbx_seq_one_letter_code
_entity_poly.pdbx_strand_id
1 'polypeptide(L)' 'MSQEFITYVRVQLAKHNKTQAWLADTINISQPYMSDIMKGRRSPESKIPEIKAALESLEVIKEV' A
#
# COMPACT_ATOMS: atom_id res chain seq x y z
N MET A 1 -10.22 -4.69 -4.48
CA MET A 1 -10.01 -3.22 -4.42
C MET A 1 -10.46 -2.59 -5.72
N SER A 2 -10.92 -1.35 -5.67
CA SER A 2 -11.17 -0.57 -6.89
C SER A 2 -9.85 -0.23 -7.59
N GLN A 3 -9.92 -0.01 -8.91
CA GLN A 3 -8.78 0.43 -9.71
C GLN A 3 -8.25 1.80 -9.23
N GLU A 4 -9.14 2.68 -8.79
CA GLU A 4 -8.79 3.99 -8.25
C GLU A 4 -7.93 3.89 -6.99
N PHE A 5 -8.28 2.99 -6.06
CA PHE A 5 -7.50 2.82 -4.84
C PHE A 5 -6.12 2.22 -5.13
N ILE A 6 -6.01 1.29 -6.10
CA ILE A 6 -4.70 0.77 -6.56
C ILE A 6 -3.84 1.90 -7.12
N THR A 7 -4.42 2.80 -7.92
CA THR A 7 -3.73 3.97 -8.47
C THR A 7 -3.26 4.89 -7.35
N TYR A 8 -4.13 5.19 -6.38
CA TYR A 8 -3.78 5.99 -5.20
C TYR A 8 -2.58 5.42 -4.43
N VAL A 9 -2.59 4.12 -4.14
CA VAL A 9 -1.49 3.43 -3.45
C VAL A 9 -0.17 3.61 -4.24
N ARG A 10 -0.20 3.40 -5.57
CA ARG A 10 1.01 3.55 -6.42
C ARG A 10 1.54 4.98 -6.40
N VAL A 11 0.67 5.98 -6.50
CA VAL A 11 1.06 7.40 -6.47
C VAL A 11 1.71 7.74 -5.13
N GLN A 12 1.13 7.32 -4.02
CA GLN A 12 1.70 7.59 -2.69
C GLN A 12 3.06 6.91 -2.49
N LEU A 13 3.19 5.63 -2.87
CA LEU A 13 4.48 4.95 -2.81
C LEU A 13 5.54 5.67 -3.65
N ALA A 14 5.21 6.06 -4.90
CA ALA A 14 6.14 6.77 -5.77
C ALA A 14 6.53 8.15 -5.22
N LYS A 15 5.57 8.93 -4.71
CA LYS A 15 5.78 10.24 -4.08
C LYS A 15 6.79 10.18 -2.92
N HIS A 16 6.86 9.05 -2.22
CA HIS A 16 7.72 8.83 -1.06
C HIS A 16 8.91 7.90 -1.33
N ASN A 17 9.21 7.59 -2.60
CA ASN A 17 10.27 6.67 -3.01
C ASN A 17 10.20 5.30 -2.30
N LYS A 18 8.98 4.79 -2.09
CA LYS A 18 8.68 3.49 -1.49
C LYS A 18 8.23 2.50 -2.56
N THR A 19 8.32 1.22 -2.21
CA THR A 19 7.98 0.11 -3.11
C THR A 19 6.79 -0.69 -2.54
N GLN A 20 6.17 -1.53 -3.38
CA GLN A 20 5.18 -2.48 -2.91
C GLN A 20 5.76 -3.50 -1.91
N ALA A 21 7.06 -3.82 -2.06
CA ALA A 21 7.78 -4.66 -1.10
C ALA A 21 7.83 -4.00 0.28
N TRP A 22 8.20 -2.72 0.33
CA TRP A 22 8.17 -1.95 1.58
C TRP A 22 6.79 -1.95 2.24
N LEU A 23 5.72 -1.78 1.46
CA LEU A 23 4.36 -1.79 1.99
C LEU A 23 3.99 -3.17 2.54
N ALA A 24 4.36 -4.24 1.82
CA ALA A 24 4.13 -5.62 2.27
C ALA A 24 4.84 -5.91 3.60
N ASP A 25 6.11 -5.52 3.72
CA ASP A 25 6.90 -5.68 4.93
C ASP A 25 6.30 -4.86 6.09
N THR A 26 5.83 -3.64 5.81
CA THR A 26 5.25 -2.71 6.80
C THR A 26 3.95 -3.24 7.41
N ILE A 27 3.10 -3.90 6.62
CA ILE A 27 1.84 -4.49 7.11
C ILE A 27 1.96 -6.00 7.40
N ASN A 28 3.20 -6.50 7.47
CA ASN A 28 3.53 -7.89 7.78
C ASN A 28 2.80 -8.92 6.92
N ILE A 29 2.83 -8.73 5.60
CA ILE A 29 2.35 -9.71 4.62
C ILE A 29 3.43 -10.08 3.61
N SER A 30 3.24 -11.20 2.93
CA SER A 30 4.18 -11.61 1.89
C SER A 30 4.08 -10.70 0.65
N GLN A 31 5.23 -10.44 0.02
CA GLN A 31 5.29 -9.68 -1.23
C GLN A 31 4.48 -10.31 -2.39
N PRO A 32 4.43 -11.66 -2.55
CA PRO A 32 3.53 -12.28 -3.52
C PRO A 32 2.05 -11.96 -3.24
N TYR A 33 1.62 -12.00 -1.97
CA TYR A 33 0.26 -11.66 -1.59
C TYR A 33 -0.07 -10.19 -1.89
N MET A 34 0.86 -9.28 -1.60
CA MET A 34 0.75 -7.88 -2.01
C MET A 34 0.63 -7.72 -3.53
N SER A 35 1.44 -8.45 -4.31
CA SER A 35 1.37 -8.41 -5.77
C SER A 35 0.01 -8.87 -6.30
N ASP A 36 -0.53 -9.94 -5.73
CA ASP A 36 -1.87 -10.44 -6.09
C ASP A 36 -2.96 -9.44 -5.76
N ILE A 37 -2.87 -8.78 -4.60
CA ILE A 37 -3.77 -7.69 -4.21
C ILE A 37 -3.70 -6.54 -5.22
N MET A 38 -2.49 -6.07 -5.57
CA MET A 38 -2.27 -4.95 -6.49
C MET A 38 -2.63 -5.26 -7.95
N LYS A 39 -2.77 -6.54 -8.29
CA LYS A 39 -3.28 -7.04 -9.58
C LYS A 39 -4.78 -7.33 -9.56
N GLY A 40 -5.46 -7.11 -8.43
CA GLY A 40 -6.89 -7.40 -8.27
C GLY A 40 -7.22 -8.90 -8.20
N ARG A 41 -6.22 -9.78 -8.06
CA ARG A 41 -6.40 -11.24 -8.00
C ARG A 41 -6.90 -11.71 -6.63
N ARG A 42 -6.72 -10.89 -5.59
CA ARG A 42 -7.25 -11.13 -4.24
C ARG A 42 -7.90 -9.89 -3.67
N SER A 43 -8.98 -10.08 -2.90
CA SER A 43 -9.61 -9.00 -2.16
C SER A 43 -8.84 -8.74 -0.86
N PRO A 44 -8.36 -7.51 -0.61
CA PRO A 44 -7.67 -7.14 0.61
C PRO A 44 -8.59 -6.40 1.58
N GLU A 45 -9.91 -6.63 1.56
CA GLU A 45 -10.87 -5.86 2.37
C GLU A 45 -10.42 -5.69 3.84
N SER A 46 -9.96 -6.78 4.47
CA SER A 46 -9.43 -6.77 5.84
C SER A 46 -8.09 -6.05 6.00
N LYS A 47 -7.36 -5.80 4.90
CA LYS A 47 -6.04 -5.16 4.86
C LYS A 47 -6.08 -3.71 4.37
N ILE A 48 -7.21 -3.22 3.84
CA ILE A 48 -7.38 -1.82 3.46
C ILE A 48 -7.06 -0.86 4.62
N PRO A 49 -7.50 -1.10 5.87
CA PRO A 49 -7.16 -0.21 6.98
C PRO A 49 -5.64 -0.14 7.25
N GLU A 50 -4.96 -1.29 7.22
CA GLU A 50 -3.50 -1.37 7.43
C GLU A 50 -2.73 -0.66 6.31
N ILE A 51 -3.18 -0.83 5.05
CA ILE A 51 -2.60 -0.13 3.90
C ILE A 51 -2.76 1.39 4.05
N LYS A 52 -3.95 1.86 4.44
CA LYS A 52 -4.20 3.30 4.65
C LYS A 52 -3.29 3.86 5.75
N ALA A 53 -3.24 3.21 6.90
CA ALA A 53 -2.38 3.64 8.01
C ALA A 53 -0.90 3.71 7.62
N ALA A 54 -0.41 2.72 6.86
CA ALA A 54 0.96 2.73 6.34
C ALA A 54 1.22 3.92 5.40
N LEU A 55 0.27 4.26 4.52
CA LEU A 55 0.39 5.40 3.62
C LEU A 55 0.28 6.74 4.37
N GLU A 56 -0.63 6.87 5.33
CA GLU A 56 -0.77 8.07 6.18
C GLU A 56 0.51 8.34 6.97
N SER A 57 1.18 7.29 7.46
CA SER A 57 2.47 7.42 8.15
C SER A 57 3.58 8.04 7.27
N LEU A 58 3.47 7.93 5.94
CA LEU A 58 4.42 8.55 5.02
C LEU A 58 4.18 10.06 4.87
N GLU A 59 2.93 10.52 4.99
CA GLU A 59 2.58 11.94 4.84
C GLU A 59 2.98 12.76 6.08
N VAL A 60 2.89 12.17 7.28
CA VAL A 60 3.30 12.80 8.54
C VAL A 60 4.81 13.13 8.58
N ILE A 61 5.64 12.38 7.85
CA ILE A 61 7.09 12.59 7.81
C ILE A 61 7.49 13.88 7.07
N LYS A 62 6.57 14.52 6.34
CA LYS A 62 6.85 15.76 5.58
C LYS A 62 6.75 17.06 6.39
N GLU A 63 6.24 17.03 7.63
CA GLU A 63 6.02 18.23 8.45
C GLU A 63 7.11 18.46 9.53
N VAL A 64 8.34 17.97 9.33
CA VAL A 64 9.49 18.21 10.22
C VAL A 64 10.65 18.82 9.47
#